data_AF-A0A965QVA2-F1
#
_entry.id   AF-A0A965QVA2-F1
#
_cell.length_a   1.000
_cell.length_b   1.000
_cell.length_c   1.000
_cell.angle_alpha   90.00
_cell.angle_beta   90.00
_cell.angle_gamma   90.00
#
_symmetry.space_group_name_H-M   'P 1'
#
loop_
_entity.id
_entity.type
_entity.pdbx_description
1 polymer ?
#
loop_
_entity_poly.entity_id
_entity_poly.type
_entity_poly.pdbx_seq_one_letter_code
_entity_poly.pdbx_strand_id
1 'polypeptide(L)'
;HLDRLARESRVFPRGYVPSSLCCPSLASIITGRYPHEHRICGNDPPDGNPFGGSPAERAAFRAGRARMNDHFAEWPALPALLARRGYASLQTGKWWQGDFTRGGFTEGMTKGERHGDAGLAIGRTTMQPIYDFIARCRGDNRPFFVWYAPMLPHDPHDPPRELVDHYASTAPSIHVARYWGNVERFDRTVGDLLDHLDREKLAADTLVVYVTDNGWLQNPADKRCLPRSKTSPYEGGLRTPIMLRQPGTIEPGSSDALATSLDIAPTVLAACGAELPAGLPGINLLDAAALTARRQIFGECFTHTLVDIDDPGRSLMWRWTIRDRWKLVVPAPADGAGAPAWEGRLPDPEGCTGSTFYRTPAIDALAAAGMRFTRAYAACPVCSPTRAALVTGRHPARVGITNFLVGNRRGKLLPADYLHALPDAEVTVAELLKAGGHATGVFGKWHLGPPQDVARHGFQVAASTNVAPGSGPPDDPMHGRAIARQAAAFIESHRDGPFFCYVPTHSVHVPLKARVDLL
;
A
#
# COMPACT_ATOMS: atom_id res chain seq x y z
N HIS A 1 -19.21 20.41 -0.68
CA HIS A 1 -18.94 20.87 0.70
C HIS A 1 -17.54 20.50 1.19
N LEU A 2 -17.00 19.33 0.86
CA LEU A 2 -15.60 18.94 1.11
C LEU A 2 -14.60 19.95 0.55
N ASP A 3 -14.86 20.53 -0.63
CA ASP A 3 -14.00 21.61 -1.15
C ASP A 3 -14.06 22.88 -0.29
N ARG A 4 -15.23 23.18 0.30
CA ARG A 4 -15.38 24.27 1.26
C ARG A 4 -14.62 23.94 2.55
N LEU A 5 -14.77 22.73 3.08
CA LEU A 5 -14.00 22.25 4.21
C LEU A 5 -12.50 22.38 3.95
N ALA A 6 -12.02 21.95 2.79
CA ALA A 6 -10.61 22.06 2.40
C ALA A 6 -10.13 23.51 2.34
N ARG A 7 -10.92 24.43 1.75
CA ARG A 7 -10.57 25.87 1.72
C ARG A 7 -10.51 26.52 3.11
N GLU A 8 -11.27 26.00 4.06
CA GLU A 8 -11.32 26.47 5.45
C GLU A 8 -10.40 25.66 6.38
N SER A 9 -9.62 24.71 5.85
CA SER A 9 -8.76 23.82 6.61
C SER A 9 -7.28 24.04 6.32
N ARG A 10 -6.44 23.61 7.26
CA ARG A 10 -5.11 23.12 6.92
C ARG A 10 -5.23 21.72 6.31
N VAL A 11 -4.87 21.59 5.04
CA VAL A 11 -5.00 20.36 4.25
C VAL A 11 -3.64 19.69 4.09
N PHE A 12 -3.57 18.42 4.42
CA PHE A 12 -2.46 17.53 4.09
C PHE A 12 -2.91 16.63 2.91
N PRO A 13 -2.65 17.02 1.64
CA PRO A 13 -3.09 16.25 0.47
C PRO A 13 -2.39 14.90 0.32
N ARG A 14 -1.37 14.65 1.16
CA ARG A 14 -0.60 13.42 1.29
C ARG A 14 -0.72 12.86 2.72
N GLY A 15 -1.94 12.74 3.23
CA GLY A 15 -2.21 11.95 4.43
C GLY A 15 -2.15 10.45 4.15
N TYR A 16 -1.78 9.66 5.15
CA TYR A 16 -1.66 8.20 5.02
C TYR A 16 -2.25 7.45 6.21
N VAL A 17 -3.07 6.44 5.96
CA VAL A 17 -3.45 5.47 7.01
C VAL A 17 -2.33 4.45 7.19
N PRO A 18 -2.02 3.98 8.41
CA PRO A 18 -0.97 2.98 8.63
C PRO A 18 -1.31 1.63 8.00
N SER A 19 -2.60 1.27 7.95
CA SER A 19 -3.12 0.06 7.30
C SER A 19 -4.33 0.42 6.44
N SER A 20 -4.38 -0.12 5.22
CA SER A 20 -5.41 0.14 4.22
C SER A 20 -6.67 -0.71 4.42
N LEU A 21 -7.12 -0.90 5.66
CA LEU A 21 -8.26 -1.74 5.99
C LEU A 21 -9.06 -1.14 7.17
N CYS A 22 -10.38 -1.33 7.14
CA CYS A 22 -11.32 -0.63 7.98
C CYS A 22 -11.07 -0.77 9.50
N CYS A 23 -11.26 -1.98 10.05
CA CYS A 23 -11.14 -2.24 11.48
C CYS A 23 -9.77 -1.84 12.06
N PRO A 24 -8.61 -2.24 11.48
CA PRO A 24 -7.31 -1.79 11.98
C PRO A 24 -7.14 -0.27 11.90
N SER A 25 -7.56 0.37 10.80
CA SER A 25 -7.38 1.82 10.63
C SER A 25 -8.24 2.64 11.60
N LEU A 26 -9.49 2.25 11.86
CA LEU A 26 -10.36 2.92 12.83
C LEU A 26 -9.81 2.78 14.26
N ALA A 27 -9.33 1.58 14.61
CA ALA A 27 -8.64 1.36 15.89
C ALA A 27 -7.38 2.23 16.00
N SER A 28 -6.59 2.36 14.94
CA SER A 28 -5.41 3.23 14.92
C SER A 28 -5.75 4.72 15.03
N ILE A 29 -6.82 5.18 14.38
CA ILE A 29 -7.27 6.58 14.46
C ILE A 29 -7.67 6.94 15.90
N ILE A 30 -8.47 6.08 16.55
CA ILE A 30 -9.05 6.39 17.86
C ILE A 30 -8.06 6.18 19.01
N THR A 31 -7.02 5.37 18.83
CA THR A 31 -5.99 5.11 19.85
C THR A 31 -4.67 5.86 19.59
N GLY A 32 -4.43 6.29 18.35
CA GLY A 32 -3.16 6.85 17.92
C GLY A 32 -2.03 5.83 17.76
N ARG A 33 -2.33 4.52 17.75
CA ARG A 33 -1.34 3.44 17.74
C ARG A 33 -1.38 2.60 16.46
N TYR A 34 -0.25 2.00 16.13
CA TYR A 34 -0.15 1.08 15.00
C TYR A 34 -1.00 -0.18 15.21
N PRO A 35 -1.44 -0.84 14.11
CA PRO A 35 -2.21 -2.07 14.19
C PRO A 35 -1.57 -3.19 15.01
N HIS A 36 -0.25 -3.35 14.93
CA HIS A 36 0.47 -4.38 15.69
C HIS A 36 0.50 -4.10 17.20
N GLU A 37 0.39 -2.84 17.64
CA GLU A 37 0.36 -2.49 19.07
C GLU A 37 -0.96 -2.89 19.71
N HIS A 38 -2.08 -2.55 19.06
CA HIS A 38 -3.42 -2.87 19.55
C HIS A 38 -3.96 -4.23 19.08
N ARG A 39 -3.16 -4.99 18.30
CA ARG A 39 -3.45 -6.31 17.72
C ARG A 39 -4.71 -6.43 16.85
N ILE A 40 -5.52 -5.38 16.72
CA ILE A 40 -6.52 -5.26 15.66
C ILE A 40 -5.82 -5.09 14.31
N CYS A 41 -5.43 -6.20 13.67
CA CYS A 41 -4.69 -6.20 12.41
C CYS A 41 -5.57 -6.48 11.20
N GLY A 42 -6.72 -7.12 11.38
CA GLY A 42 -7.70 -7.42 10.33
C GLY A 42 -9.12 -7.02 10.72
N ASN A 43 -10.06 -7.26 9.81
CA ASN A 43 -11.48 -7.02 10.03
C ASN A 43 -12.11 -8.14 10.86
N ASP A 44 -11.80 -9.39 10.55
CA ASP A 44 -12.48 -10.55 11.11
C ASP A 44 -11.50 -11.52 11.78
N PRO A 45 -11.89 -12.21 12.86
CA PRO A 45 -11.10 -13.27 13.47
C PRO A 45 -11.01 -14.50 12.54
N PRO A 46 -10.13 -15.47 12.84
CA PRO A 46 -10.11 -16.76 12.15
C PRO A 46 -11.52 -17.37 12.02
N ASP A 47 -11.77 -18.04 10.89
CA ASP A 47 -13.07 -18.65 10.52
C ASP A 47 -14.23 -17.65 10.38
N GLY A 48 -13.92 -16.35 10.28
CA GLY A 48 -14.90 -15.28 10.35
C GLY A 48 -15.78 -15.11 9.12
N ASN A 49 -16.74 -16.02 8.94
CA ASN A 49 -17.88 -15.84 8.04
C ASN A 49 -19.08 -15.25 8.81
N PRO A 50 -19.24 -13.91 8.85
CA PRO A 50 -20.40 -13.28 9.48
C PRO A 50 -21.67 -13.37 8.62
N PHE A 51 -21.57 -13.83 7.37
CA PHE A 51 -22.66 -13.81 6.37
C PHE A 51 -23.29 -15.20 6.12
N GLY A 52 -22.94 -16.20 6.93
CA GLY A 52 -23.41 -17.58 6.81
C GLY A 52 -22.42 -18.55 7.44
N GLY A 53 -22.81 -19.80 7.66
CA GLY A 53 -21.96 -20.84 8.27
C GLY A 53 -22.72 -21.75 9.22
N SER A 54 -22.04 -22.73 9.79
CA SER A 54 -22.53 -23.55 10.90
C SER A 54 -22.70 -22.70 12.18
N PRO A 55 -23.56 -23.13 13.12
CA PRO A 55 -23.64 -22.50 14.44
C PRO A 55 -22.29 -22.42 15.18
N ALA A 56 -21.42 -23.42 14.99
CA ALA A 56 -20.09 -23.49 15.57
C ALA A 56 -19.19 -22.37 15.03
N GLU A 57 -19.15 -22.17 13.71
CA GLU A 57 -18.37 -21.08 13.08
C GLU A 57 -18.86 -19.70 13.55
N ARG A 58 -20.18 -19.50 13.68
CA ARG A 58 -20.71 -18.25 14.24
C ARG A 58 -20.33 -18.04 15.70
N ALA A 59 -20.26 -19.11 16.50
CA ALA A 59 -19.80 -19.03 17.88
C ALA A 59 -18.30 -18.70 17.96
N ALA A 60 -17.47 -19.34 17.12
CA ALA A 60 -16.05 -19.04 16.97
C ALA A 60 -15.81 -17.58 16.54
N PHE A 61 -16.57 -17.08 15.56
CA PHE A 61 -16.50 -15.68 15.16
C PHE A 61 -16.82 -14.72 16.31
N ARG A 62 -17.89 -14.97 17.08
CA ARG A 62 -18.23 -14.13 18.25
C ARG A 62 -17.15 -14.16 19.32
N ALA A 63 -16.60 -15.34 19.62
CA ALA A 63 -15.51 -15.48 20.59
C ALA A 63 -14.23 -14.76 20.10
N GLY A 64 -13.89 -14.92 18.82
CA GLY A 64 -12.76 -14.22 18.20
C GLY A 64 -12.95 -12.70 18.19
N ARG A 65 -14.15 -12.20 17.91
CA ARG A 65 -14.47 -10.77 18.01
C ARG A 65 -14.37 -10.25 19.45
N ALA A 66 -14.78 -11.03 20.44
CA ALA A 66 -14.60 -10.69 21.84
C ALA A 66 -13.11 -10.58 22.18
N ARG A 67 -12.29 -11.58 21.80
CA ARG A 67 -10.84 -11.57 22.01
C ARG A 67 -10.15 -10.38 21.33
N MET A 68 -10.51 -10.06 20.09
CA MET A 68 -10.04 -8.85 19.42
C MET A 68 -10.39 -7.59 20.22
N ASN A 69 -11.64 -7.47 20.69
CA ASN A 69 -12.08 -6.32 21.47
C ASN A 69 -11.38 -6.24 22.84
N ASP A 70 -10.96 -7.36 23.43
CA ASP A 70 -10.15 -7.37 24.66
C ASP A 70 -8.76 -6.75 24.42
N HIS A 71 -8.09 -7.12 23.32
CA HIS A 71 -6.82 -6.47 22.92
C HIS A 71 -6.97 -4.97 22.67
N PHE A 72 -8.09 -4.56 22.05
CA PHE A 72 -8.38 -3.14 21.86
C PHE A 72 -8.53 -2.39 23.21
N ALA A 73 -9.19 -3.01 24.19
CA ALA A 73 -9.44 -2.40 25.50
C ALA A 73 -8.17 -2.19 26.36
N GLU A 74 -7.04 -2.81 26.00
CA GLU A 74 -5.73 -2.56 26.62
C GLU A 74 -5.24 -1.10 26.39
N TRP A 75 -5.80 -0.41 25.39
CA TRP A 75 -5.34 0.91 24.96
C TRP A 75 -6.42 1.97 25.16
N PRO A 76 -6.14 3.09 25.86
CA PRO A 76 -7.12 4.14 26.06
C PRO A 76 -7.42 4.84 24.73
N ALA A 77 -8.67 4.79 24.29
CA ALA A 77 -9.16 5.50 23.13
C ALA A 77 -9.46 6.98 23.43
N LEU A 78 -9.49 7.81 22.39
CA LEU A 78 -9.76 9.25 22.48
C LEU A 78 -10.96 9.65 23.36
N PRO A 79 -12.16 9.04 23.25
CA PRO A 79 -13.30 9.41 24.07
C PRO A 79 -13.05 9.20 25.56
N ALA A 80 -12.43 8.08 25.94
CA ALA A 80 -12.07 7.78 27.33
C ALA A 80 -11.06 8.78 27.89
N LEU A 81 -10.10 9.25 27.08
CA LEU A 81 -9.12 10.25 27.47
C LEU A 81 -9.75 11.65 27.62
N LEU A 82 -10.61 12.04 26.68
CA LEU A 82 -11.32 13.31 26.71
C LEU A 82 -12.35 13.39 27.86
N ALA A 83 -12.97 12.27 28.22
CA ALA A 83 -13.89 12.20 29.36
C ALA A 83 -13.22 12.64 30.68
N ARG A 84 -11.90 12.40 30.84
CA ARG A 84 -11.13 12.87 32.01
C ARG A 84 -11.01 14.40 32.08
N ARG A 85 -11.23 15.09 30.95
CA ARG A 85 -11.30 16.56 30.85
C ARG A 85 -12.74 17.08 30.81
N GLY A 86 -13.72 16.23 31.14
CA GLY A 86 -15.13 16.62 31.23
C GLY A 86 -15.89 16.60 29.91
N TYR A 87 -15.28 16.14 28.81
CA TYR A 87 -15.98 16.04 27.53
C TYR A 87 -17.13 15.03 27.62
N ALA A 88 -18.25 15.36 26.99
CA ALA A 88 -19.23 14.38 26.54
C ALA A 88 -18.80 13.85 25.17
N SER A 89 -19.19 12.63 24.81
CA SER A 89 -18.81 12.05 23.52
C SER A 89 -19.91 11.20 22.91
N LEU A 90 -20.16 11.36 21.60
CA LEU A 90 -21.14 10.59 20.86
C LEU A 90 -20.48 9.74 19.77
N GLN A 91 -20.79 8.45 19.75
CA GLN A 91 -20.48 7.55 18.63
C GLN A 91 -21.64 7.46 17.65
N THR A 92 -21.37 7.73 16.37
CA THR A 92 -22.32 7.49 15.26
C THR A 92 -21.64 6.77 14.10
N GLY A 93 -22.41 5.99 13.34
CA GLY A 93 -21.87 5.31 12.17
C GLY A 93 -21.05 4.07 12.50
N LYS A 94 -20.02 3.84 11.69
CA LYS A 94 -19.12 2.70 11.73
C LYS A 94 -18.21 2.77 12.96
N TRP A 95 -18.13 1.67 13.71
CA TRP A 95 -17.33 1.57 14.94
C TRP A 95 -16.50 0.30 15.06
N TRP A 96 -16.97 -0.86 14.56
CA TRP A 96 -16.28 -2.16 14.62
C TRP A 96 -15.99 -2.76 15.99
N GLN A 97 -15.84 -2.00 17.07
CA GLN A 97 -15.35 -2.49 18.35
C GLN A 97 -16.48 -2.92 19.31
N GLY A 98 -17.59 -3.43 18.77
CA GLY A 98 -18.75 -3.87 19.55
C GLY A 98 -19.59 -2.70 20.06
N ASP A 99 -20.08 -2.76 21.30
CA ASP A 99 -20.81 -1.64 21.93
C ASP A 99 -19.92 -0.38 22.02
N PHE A 100 -20.50 0.81 21.80
CA PHE A 100 -19.77 2.07 21.83
C PHE A 100 -19.02 2.32 23.14
N THR A 101 -19.51 1.81 24.27
CA THR A 101 -18.89 2.01 25.59
C THR A 101 -17.48 1.43 25.66
N ARG A 102 -17.15 0.45 24.81
CA ARG A 102 -15.78 -0.10 24.69
C ARG A 102 -14.77 0.94 24.19
N GLY A 103 -15.21 1.96 23.45
CA GLY A 103 -14.38 3.10 23.08
C GLY A 103 -14.32 4.21 24.13
N GLY A 104 -15.04 4.05 25.24
CA GLY A 104 -15.20 5.09 26.27
C GLY A 104 -16.18 6.19 25.88
N PHE A 105 -17.03 5.97 24.87
CA PHE A 105 -18.04 6.95 24.50
C PHE A 105 -19.14 7.04 25.57
N THR A 106 -19.54 8.26 25.95
CA THR A 106 -20.66 8.50 26.87
C THR A 106 -22.02 8.18 26.26
N GLU A 107 -22.21 8.43 24.97
CA GLU A 107 -23.41 8.11 24.20
C GLU A 107 -23.03 7.47 22.86
N GLY A 108 -23.91 6.69 22.26
CA GLY A 108 -23.65 6.12 20.95
C GLY A 108 -24.80 5.32 20.37
N MET A 109 -24.72 5.11 19.05
CA MET A 109 -25.71 4.36 18.31
C MET A 109 -25.41 2.85 18.30
N THR A 110 -24.13 2.48 18.45
CA THR A 110 -23.68 1.09 18.28
C THR A 110 -23.69 0.24 19.54
N LYS A 111 -24.30 -0.95 19.46
CA LYS A 111 -24.55 -1.87 20.58
C LYS A 111 -23.89 -3.24 20.45
N GLY A 112 -23.42 -3.66 19.27
CA GLY A 112 -22.61 -4.89 19.21
C GLY A 112 -22.33 -5.55 17.87
N GLU A 113 -22.75 -4.97 16.73
CA GLU A 113 -22.53 -5.62 15.43
C GLU A 113 -21.14 -5.35 14.83
N ARG A 114 -20.82 -6.10 13.75
CA ARG A 114 -19.52 -6.04 13.02
C ARG A 114 -19.16 -4.66 12.51
N HIS A 115 -20.13 -3.88 12.02
CA HIS A 115 -19.86 -2.57 11.41
C HIS A 115 -20.26 -1.42 12.32
N GLY A 116 -21.51 -1.41 12.77
CA GLY A 116 -22.08 -0.27 13.50
C GLY A 116 -23.61 -0.20 13.48
N ASP A 117 -24.32 -1.34 13.27
CA ASP A 117 -25.77 -1.52 13.49
C ASP A 117 -26.66 -0.31 13.17
N ALA A 118 -27.37 0.24 14.16
CA ALA A 118 -28.23 1.41 14.02
C ALA A 118 -27.44 2.67 13.62
N GLY A 119 -26.16 2.73 13.98
CA GLY A 119 -25.22 3.77 13.58
C GLY A 119 -25.13 3.93 12.06
N LEU A 120 -25.29 2.86 11.27
CA LEU A 120 -25.22 2.92 9.80
C LEU A 120 -26.32 3.79 9.17
N ALA A 121 -27.35 4.19 9.92
CA ALA A 121 -28.35 5.16 9.50
C ALA A 121 -27.79 6.60 9.36
N ILE A 122 -26.72 6.94 10.10
CA ILE A 122 -26.15 8.29 10.09
C ILE A 122 -25.61 8.66 8.70
N GLY A 123 -25.95 9.86 8.23
CA GLY A 123 -25.61 10.33 6.88
C GLY A 123 -26.35 9.62 5.74
N ARG A 124 -27.07 8.52 6.01
CA ARG A 124 -27.92 7.86 5.02
C ARG A 124 -29.37 8.33 5.15
N THR A 125 -29.94 8.23 6.33
CA THR A 125 -31.35 8.53 6.57
C THR A 125 -31.56 9.63 7.61
N THR A 126 -30.54 9.95 8.43
CA THR A 126 -30.65 10.98 9.45
C THR A 126 -29.29 11.57 9.83
N MET A 127 -29.32 12.80 10.33
CA MET A 127 -28.23 13.46 11.07
C MET A 127 -28.67 13.85 12.49
N GLN A 128 -29.94 13.62 12.84
CA GLN A 128 -30.60 14.16 14.03
C GLN A 128 -29.91 13.77 15.36
N PRO A 129 -29.43 12.52 15.55
CA PRO A 129 -28.75 12.16 16.81
C PRO A 129 -27.54 13.05 17.14
N ILE A 130 -26.83 13.54 16.12
CA ILE A 130 -25.68 14.44 16.29
C ILE A 130 -26.17 15.82 16.75
N TYR A 131 -27.21 16.35 16.09
CA TYR A 131 -27.75 17.67 16.43
C TYR A 131 -28.34 17.72 17.84
N ASP A 132 -29.11 16.68 18.22
CA ASP A 132 -29.68 16.58 19.56
C ASP A 132 -28.60 16.51 20.64
N PHE A 133 -27.52 15.78 20.37
CA PHE A 133 -26.39 15.65 21.28
C PHE A 133 -25.63 16.97 21.45
N ILE A 134 -25.33 17.66 20.35
CA ILE A 134 -24.67 18.99 20.39
C ILE A 134 -25.55 19.99 21.15
N ALA A 135 -26.86 20.01 20.90
CA ALA A 135 -27.80 20.88 21.60
C ALA A 135 -27.83 20.61 23.12
N ARG A 136 -27.85 19.34 23.55
CA ARG A 136 -27.75 18.97 24.98
C ARG A 136 -26.45 19.44 25.60
N CYS A 137 -25.31 19.13 24.98
CA CYS A 137 -23.99 19.54 25.48
C CYS A 137 -23.89 21.05 25.63
N ARG A 138 -24.44 21.81 24.67
CA ARG A 138 -24.52 23.27 24.74
C ARG A 138 -25.40 23.74 25.90
N GLY A 139 -26.56 23.13 26.11
CA GLY A 139 -27.44 23.43 27.24
C GLY A 139 -26.78 23.20 28.59
N ASP A 140 -25.94 22.16 28.69
CA ASP A 140 -25.18 21.79 29.89
C ASP A 140 -23.84 22.54 30.03
N ASN A 141 -23.50 23.43 29.09
CA ASN A 141 -22.19 24.10 28.98
C ASN A 141 -21.01 23.10 29.05
N ARG A 142 -21.16 21.96 28.38
CA ARG A 142 -20.22 20.85 28.40
C ARG A 142 -19.52 20.71 27.04
N PRO A 143 -18.17 20.61 27.00
CA PRO A 143 -17.48 20.40 25.73
C PRO A 143 -17.80 19.00 25.19
N PHE A 144 -17.75 18.83 23.86
CA PHE A 144 -18.20 17.60 23.22
C PHE A 144 -17.18 17.04 22.21
N PHE A 145 -17.25 15.72 22.00
CA PHE A 145 -16.56 14.99 20.94
C PHE A 145 -17.57 14.17 20.13
N VAL A 146 -17.62 14.35 18.81
CA VAL A 146 -18.51 13.57 17.95
C VAL A 146 -17.67 12.71 17.01
N TRP A 147 -17.87 11.39 17.08
CA TRP A 147 -17.40 10.45 16.09
C TRP A 147 -18.45 10.29 14.99
N TYR A 148 -18.26 11.02 13.90
CA TYR A 148 -19.10 10.95 12.71
C TYR A 148 -18.45 10.06 11.64
N ALA A 149 -18.87 8.79 11.58
CA ALA A 149 -18.29 7.80 10.69
C ALA A 149 -19.35 7.12 9.80
N PRO A 150 -20.03 7.84 8.88
CA PRO A 150 -21.05 7.22 8.04
C PRO A 150 -20.46 6.07 7.20
N MET A 151 -21.28 5.06 6.90
CA MET A 151 -20.89 3.94 6.03
C MET A 151 -20.92 4.32 4.54
N LEU A 152 -20.56 5.57 4.23
CA LEU A 152 -20.49 6.13 2.88
C LEU A 152 -19.03 6.52 2.59
N PRO A 153 -18.51 6.30 1.37
CA PRO A 153 -19.17 5.69 0.21
C PRO A 153 -19.00 4.16 0.15
N HIS A 154 -18.77 3.46 1.27
CA HIS A 154 -18.59 2.00 1.29
C HIS A 154 -19.78 1.26 0.67
N ASP A 155 -19.54 0.06 0.10
CA ASP A 155 -20.59 -0.85 -0.36
C ASP A 155 -21.65 -1.08 0.75
N PRO A 156 -22.96 -1.09 0.43
CA PRO A 156 -23.55 -1.01 -0.91
C PRO A 156 -23.41 0.37 -1.58
N HIS A 157 -23.08 0.38 -2.87
CA HIS A 157 -23.11 1.59 -3.70
C HIS A 157 -24.54 1.87 -4.18
N ASP A 158 -25.37 2.40 -3.27
CA ASP A 158 -26.80 2.59 -3.40
C ASP A 158 -27.24 4.06 -3.20
N PRO A 159 -26.66 5.04 -3.92
CA PRO A 159 -27.14 6.40 -3.81
C PRO A 159 -28.58 6.52 -4.34
N PRO A 160 -29.33 7.54 -3.88
CA PRO A 160 -30.59 7.94 -4.48
C PRO A 160 -30.55 8.04 -6.01
N ARG A 161 -31.67 7.77 -6.68
CA ARG A 161 -31.74 7.65 -8.15
C ARG A 161 -31.28 8.93 -8.85
N GLU A 162 -31.62 10.09 -8.30
CA GLU A 162 -31.21 11.39 -8.84
C GLU A 162 -29.69 11.57 -8.90
N LEU A 163 -28.95 10.99 -7.94
CA LEU A 163 -27.49 11.03 -7.91
C LEU A 163 -26.87 10.04 -8.89
N VAL A 164 -27.53 8.91 -9.15
CA VAL A 164 -27.11 7.99 -10.22
C VAL A 164 -27.31 8.65 -11.58
N ASP A 165 -28.47 9.24 -11.81
CA ASP A 165 -28.84 9.89 -13.07
C ASP A 165 -27.90 11.08 -13.37
N HIS A 166 -27.47 11.82 -12.33
CA HIS A 166 -26.50 12.92 -12.46
C HIS A 166 -25.17 12.49 -13.12
N TYR A 167 -24.67 11.29 -12.78
CA TYR A 167 -23.39 10.78 -13.29
C TYR A 167 -23.52 9.82 -14.48
N ALA A 168 -24.73 9.42 -14.86
CA ALA A 168 -24.96 8.35 -15.83
C ALA A 168 -24.33 8.64 -17.22
N SER A 169 -24.27 9.90 -17.64
CA SER A 169 -23.73 10.30 -18.95
C SER A 169 -22.22 10.47 -19.00
N THR A 170 -21.55 10.62 -17.83
CA THR A 170 -20.11 10.92 -17.75
C THR A 170 -19.31 9.77 -17.15
N ALA A 171 -19.92 8.94 -16.30
CA ALA A 171 -19.26 7.79 -15.71
C ALA A 171 -19.02 6.70 -16.77
N PRO A 172 -17.87 6.02 -16.74
CA PRO A 172 -17.55 4.94 -17.68
C PRO A 172 -18.41 3.68 -17.48
N SER A 173 -19.12 3.57 -16.35
CA SER A 173 -20.09 2.50 -16.09
C SER A 173 -21.04 2.87 -14.96
N ILE A 174 -22.14 2.10 -14.85
CA ILE A 174 -23.10 2.23 -13.74
C ILE A 174 -22.46 2.00 -12.35
N HIS A 175 -21.42 1.16 -12.27
CA HIS A 175 -20.68 0.94 -11.01
C HIS A 175 -19.94 2.20 -10.56
N VAL A 176 -19.35 2.92 -11.51
CA VAL A 176 -18.68 4.21 -11.23
C VAL A 176 -19.70 5.29 -10.92
N ALA A 177 -20.80 5.39 -11.68
CA ALA A 177 -21.87 6.36 -11.41
C ALA A 177 -22.44 6.21 -9.98
N ARG A 178 -22.71 4.98 -9.55
CA ARG A 178 -23.20 4.70 -8.18
C ARG A 178 -22.17 5.04 -7.10
N TYR A 179 -20.89 4.76 -7.33
CA TYR A 179 -19.84 5.14 -6.38
C TYR A 179 -19.74 6.67 -6.25
N TRP A 180 -19.70 7.40 -7.38
CA TRP A 180 -19.66 8.86 -7.41
C TRP A 180 -20.90 9.49 -6.76
N GLY A 181 -22.09 8.93 -7.02
CA GLY A 181 -23.32 9.36 -6.35
C GLY A 181 -23.24 9.20 -4.83
N ASN A 182 -22.64 8.12 -4.32
CA ASN A 182 -22.44 7.95 -2.87
C ASN A 182 -21.38 8.91 -2.29
N VAL A 183 -20.37 9.30 -3.07
CA VAL A 183 -19.42 10.36 -2.69
C VAL A 183 -20.14 11.71 -2.59
N GLU A 184 -20.98 12.05 -3.57
CA GLU A 184 -21.78 13.30 -3.52
C GLU A 184 -22.78 13.29 -2.36
N ARG A 185 -23.41 12.14 -2.07
CA ARG A 185 -24.29 11.98 -0.90
C ARG A 185 -23.53 12.26 0.40
N PHE A 186 -22.33 11.71 0.55
CA PHE A 186 -21.48 11.97 1.72
C PHE A 186 -21.04 13.43 1.80
N ASP A 187 -20.71 14.05 0.66
CA ASP A 187 -20.38 15.48 0.60
C ASP A 187 -21.52 16.37 1.13
N ARG A 188 -22.77 16.06 0.77
CA ARG A 188 -23.94 16.79 1.28
C ARG A 188 -24.06 16.72 2.81
N THR A 189 -23.84 15.55 3.40
CA THR A 189 -23.97 15.38 4.86
C THR A 189 -22.82 16.02 5.64
N VAL A 190 -21.63 16.14 5.03
CA VAL A 190 -20.57 17.01 5.55
C VAL A 190 -21.02 18.47 5.54
N GLY A 191 -21.69 18.89 4.47
CA GLY A 191 -22.33 20.21 4.37
C GLY A 191 -23.32 20.48 5.50
N ASP A 192 -24.26 19.56 5.72
CA ASP A 192 -25.28 19.68 6.75
C ASP A 192 -24.67 19.88 8.15
N LEU A 193 -23.60 19.14 8.46
CA LEU A 193 -22.89 19.25 9.73
C LEU A 193 -22.14 20.58 9.89
N LEU A 194 -21.42 21.03 8.84
CA LEU A 194 -20.73 22.32 8.86
C LEU A 194 -21.72 23.48 8.99
N ASP A 195 -22.80 23.45 8.22
CA ASP A 195 -23.83 24.49 8.28
C ASP A 195 -24.55 24.48 9.64
N HIS A 196 -24.70 23.34 10.29
CA HIS A 196 -25.20 23.26 11.66
C HIS A 196 -24.26 23.96 12.65
N LEU A 197 -22.95 23.69 12.58
CA LEU A 197 -21.96 24.37 13.42
C LEU A 197 -21.97 25.90 13.20
N ASP A 198 -22.12 26.35 11.96
CA ASP A 198 -22.18 27.78 11.66
C ASP A 198 -23.48 28.43 12.16
N ARG A 199 -24.64 27.78 11.93
CA ARG A 199 -25.95 28.26 12.42
C ARG A 199 -25.99 28.38 13.93
N GLU A 200 -25.41 27.40 14.64
CA GLU A 200 -25.31 27.39 16.10
C GLU A 200 -24.17 28.26 16.65
N LYS A 201 -23.38 28.90 15.77
CA LYS A 201 -22.21 29.74 16.11
C LYS A 201 -21.13 28.98 16.90
N LEU A 202 -20.99 27.68 16.64
CA LEU A 202 -20.01 26.79 17.27
C LEU A 202 -18.73 26.65 16.46
N ALA A 203 -18.72 27.09 15.20
CA ALA A 203 -17.63 26.81 14.25
C ALA A 203 -16.23 27.22 14.75
N ALA A 204 -16.09 28.42 15.33
CA ALA A 204 -14.79 28.91 15.82
C ALA A 204 -14.24 28.14 17.03
N ASP A 205 -15.13 27.54 17.82
CA ASP A 205 -14.81 26.77 19.03
C ASP A 205 -14.86 25.24 18.79
N THR A 206 -14.96 24.82 17.52
CA THR A 206 -15.01 23.40 17.15
C THR A 206 -13.87 23.05 16.22
N LEU A 207 -12.98 22.16 16.66
CA LEU A 207 -12.03 21.49 15.78
C LEU A 207 -12.74 20.41 14.96
N VAL A 208 -12.82 20.61 13.64
CA VAL A 208 -13.28 19.60 12.69
C VAL A 208 -12.08 18.89 12.07
N VAL A 209 -12.05 17.56 12.22
CA VAL A 209 -11.01 16.69 11.64
C VAL A 209 -11.64 15.83 10.55
N TYR A 210 -11.14 15.96 9.32
CA TYR A 210 -11.45 15.04 8.23
C TYR A 210 -10.33 14.03 8.05
N VAL A 211 -10.67 12.75 8.13
CA VAL A 211 -9.77 11.61 7.89
C VAL A 211 -10.60 10.46 7.31
N THR A 212 -9.97 9.59 6.54
CA THR A 212 -10.60 8.39 5.97
C THR A 212 -9.89 7.15 6.48
N ASP A 213 -10.58 6.02 6.62
CA ASP A 213 -9.99 4.77 7.12
C ASP A 213 -9.15 4.02 6.07
N ASN A 214 -9.43 4.16 4.77
CA ASN A 214 -8.63 3.61 3.68
C ASN A 214 -9.05 4.20 2.32
N GLY A 215 -8.19 4.06 1.31
CA GLY A 215 -8.50 4.43 -0.07
C GLY A 215 -9.47 3.47 -0.79
N TRP A 216 -10.07 3.93 -1.88
CA TRP A 216 -10.94 3.15 -2.77
C TRP A 216 -10.82 3.64 -4.22
N LEU A 217 -10.50 2.74 -5.14
CA LEU A 217 -10.49 2.97 -6.59
C LEU A 217 -11.56 2.08 -7.21
N GLN A 218 -12.68 2.66 -7.63
CA GLN A 218 -13.82 1.89 -8.14
C GLN A 218 -13.46 1.10 -9.40
N ASN A 219 -13.74 -0.20 -9.42
CA ASN A 219 -13.67 -1.00 -10.63
C ASN A 219 -14.82 -0.62 -11.57
N PRO A 220 -14.57 -0.27 -12.85
CA PRO A 220 -15.65 -0.03 -13.80
C PRO A 220 -16.46 -1.28 -14.14
N ALA A 221 -15.89 -2.48 -14.00
CA ALA A 221 -16.50 -3.73 -14.43
C ALA A 221 -17.40 -4.39 -13.38
N ASP A 222 -17.27 -4.06 -12.10
CA ASP A 222 -18.10 -4.62 -11.03
C ASP A 222 -18.12 -3.72 -9.78
N LYS A 223 -18.79 -4.15 -8.71
CA LYS A 223 -18.91 -3.37 -7.46
C LYS A 223 -17.65 -3.32 -6.59
N ARG A 224 -16.59 -4.06 -6.90
CA ARG A 224 -15.36 -4.13 -6.09
C ARG A 224 -14.42 -2.97 -6.41
N CYS A 225 -13.34 -2.83 -5.64
CA CYS A 225 -12.26 -1.92 -5.98
C CYS A 225 -11.26 -2.58 -6.95
N LEU A 226 -10.48 -1.76 -7.66
CA LEU A 226 -9.35 -2.22 -8.46
C LEU A 226 -8.23 -2.81 -7.58
N PRO A 227 -7.35 -3.66 -8.15
CA PRO A 227 -6.07 -3.99 -7.51
C PRO A 227 -5.31 -2.72 -7.15
N ARG A 228 -4.45 -2.80 -6.13
CA ARG A 228 -3.70 -1.64 -5.58
C ARG A 228 -4.57 -0.55 -4.94
N SER A 229 -5.78 -0.92 -4.49
CA SER A 229 -6.67 -0.06 -3.71
C SER A 229 -6.74 -0.50 -2.24
N LYS A 230 -7.94 -0.55 -1.63
CA LYS A 230 -8.18 -1.12 -0.30
C LYS A 230 -7.46 -2.47 -0.15
N THR A 231 -6.94 -2.73 1.04
CA THR A 231 -6.10 -3.90 1.42
C THR A 231 -4.73 -3.97 0.75
N SER A 232 -4.23 -2.89 0.15
CA SER A 232 -2.94 -2.87 -0.53
C SER A 232 -2.00 -1.78 -0.01
N PRO A 233 -0.67 -1.97 -0.12
CA PRO A 233 0.32 -1.00 0.33
C PRO A 233 0.53 0.17 -0.65
N TYR A 234 -0.33 0.31 -1.67
CA TYR A 234 -0.18 1.33 -2.72
C TYR A 234 -0.98 2.60 -2.38
N GLU A 235 -0.73 3.68 -3.11
CA GLU A 235 -1.38 4.98 -2.85
C GLU A 235 -2.91 4.88 -2.88
N GLY A 236 -3.48 4.09 -3.81
CA GLY A 236 -4.93 3.90 -3.90
C GLY A 236 -5.58 3.18 -2.72
N GLY A 237 -4.78 2.62 -1.80
CA GLY A 237 -5.24 2.02 -0.55
C GLY A 237 -4.91 2.84 0.70
N LEU A 238 -3.79 3.56 0.69
CA LEU A 238 -3.24 4.22 1.89
C LEU A 238 -3.36 5.74 1.88
N ARG A 239 -3.26 6.39 0.71
CA ARG A 239 -3.15 7.85 0.62
C ARG A 239 -4.52 8.48 0.52
N THR A 240 -4.83 9.34 1.47
CA THR A 240 -6.06 10.14 1.53
C THR A 240 -5.78 11.47 2.20
N PRO A 241 -6.57 12.53 1.93
CA PRO A 241 -6.32 13.81 2.56
C PRO A 241 -6.67 13.77 4.06
N ILE A 242 -5.87 14.46 4.87
CA ILE A 242 -6.21 14.83 6.25
C ILE A 242 -6.47 16.33 6.27
N MET A 243 -7.56 16.77 6.89
CA MET A 243 -7.91 18.19 6.98
C MET A 243 -8.24 18.58 8.42
N LEU A 244 -7.72 19.72 8.87
CA LEU A 244 -7.99 20.29 10.18
C LEU A 244 -8.60 21.68 10.00
N ARG A 245 -9.84 21.86 10.45
CA ARG A 245 -10.55 23.15 10.40
C ARG A 245 -10.89 23.61 11.81
N GLN A 246 -10.50 24.84 12.13
CA GLN A 246 -11.00 25.60 13.28
C GLN A 246 -10.85 27.10 12.96
N PRO A 247 -11.90 27.76 12.43
CA PRO A 247 -11.83 29.16 12.02
C PRO A 247 -11.32 30.07 13.13
N GLY A 248 -10.39 30.97 12.80
CA GLY A 248 -9.76 31.89 13.75
C GLY A 248 -8.63 31.30 14.60
N THR A 249 -8.45 29.96 14.59
CA THR A 249 -7.36 29.27 15.32
C THR A 249 -6.37 28.60 14.37
N ILE A 250 -6.87 27.94 13.33
CA ILE A 250 -6.05 27.22 12.34
C ILE A 250 -6.05 28.01 11.03
N GLU A 251 -4.88 28.48 10.61
CA GLU A 251 -4.69 29.11 9.30
C GLU A 251 -4.92 28.09 8.16
N PRO A 252 -5.89 28.34 7.25
CA PRO A 252 -6.13 27.48 6.10
C PRO A 252 -4.96 27.47 5.11
N GLY A 253 -4.78 26.35 4.41
CA GLY A 253 -3.73 26.20 3.41
C GLY A 253 -3.33 24.74 3.19
N SER A 254 -2.48 24.49 2.19
CA SER A 254 -1.96 23.15 1.91
C SER A 254 -0.59 22.95 2.56
N SER A 255 -0.34 21.76 3.11
CA SER A 255 0.94 21.36 3.71
C SER A 255 1.49 20.10 3.04
N ASP A 256 2.73 20.18 2.56
CA ASP A 256 3.44 19.02 1.98
C ASP A 256 4.11 18.12 3.03
N ALA A 257 3.98 18.45 4.32
CA ALA A 257 4.51 17.65 5.41
C ALA A 257 3.87 16.26 5.45
N LEU A 258 4.65 15.26 5.88
CA LEU A 258 4.14 13.90 6.04
C LEU A 258 3.14 13.83 7.20
N ALA A 259 1.91 13.44 6.88
CA ALA A 259 0.84 13.24 7.84
C ALA A 259 0.33 11.80 7.78
N THR A 260 -0.06 11.26 8.94
CA THR A 260 -0.68 9.95 9.06
C THR A 260 -1.90 10.01 9.97
N SER A 261 -2.85 9.08 9.81
CA SER A 261 -4.03 9.02 10.68
C SER A 261 -3.70 8.72 12.15
N LEU A 262 -2.47 8.25 12.45
CA LEU A 262 -1.95 8.14 13.82
C LEU A 262 -1.74 9.49 14.50
N ASP A 263 -1.63 10.56 13.72
CA ASP A 263 -1.46 11.92 14.24
C ASP A 263 -2.77 12.51 14.79
N ILE A 264 -3.92 11.91 14.47
CA ILE A 264 -5.22 12.43 14.88
C ILE A 264 -5.34 12.43 16.40
N ALA A 265 -4.99 11.33 17.07
CA ALA A 265 -5.09 11.24 18.52
C ALA A 265 -4.24 12.30 19.26
N PRO A 266 -2.92 12.41 19.03
CA PRO A 266 -2.12 13.44 19.69
C PRO A 266 -2.52 14.87 19.31
N THR A 267 -2.99 15.11 18.07
CA THR A 267 -3.48 16.44 17.64
C THR A 267 -4.75 16.84 18.40
N VAL A 268 -5.75 15.94 18.47
CA VAL A 268 -7.02 16.21 19.16
C VAL A 268 -6.79 16.38 20.66
N LEU A 269 -6.01 15.50 21.29
CA LEU A 269 -5.71 15.61 22.72
C LEU A 269 -5.01 16.93 23.05
N ALA A 270 -4.02 17.33 22.25
CA ALA A 270 -3.33 18.61 22.43
C ALA A 270 -4.28 19.82 22.26
N ALA A 271 -5.14 19.80 21.24
CA ALA A 271 -6.13 20.86 21.02
C ALA A 271 -7.15 20.99 22.16
N CYS A 272 -7.52 19.86 22.79
CA CYS A 272 -8.40 19.82 23.95
C CYS A 272 -7.67 20.05 25.29
N GLY A 273 -6.34 20.27 25.27
CA GLY A 273 -5.51 20.34 26.47
C GLY A 273 -5.51 19.05 27.31
N ALA A 274 -5.86 17.91 26.73
CA ALA A 274 -5.83 16.61 27.38
C ALA A 274 -4.41 16.06 27.47
N GLU A 275 -4.17 15.17 28.44
CA GLU A 275 -2.89 14.49 28.59
C GLU A 275 -2.62 13.55 27.40
N LEU A 276 -1.40 13.60 26.86
CA LEU A 276 -0.96 12.70 25.81
C LEU A 276 -0.44 11.39 26.42
N PRO A 277 -0.97 10.22 26.01
CA PRO A 277 -0.35 8.94 26.34
C PRO A 277 1.12 8.89 25.90
N ALA A 278 1.96 8.25 26.72
CA ALA A 278 3.34 8.03 26.37
C ALA A 278 3.50 7.09 25.16
N GLY A 279 4.54 7.32 24.36
CA GLY A 279 4.92 6.43 23.26
C GLY A 279 3.91 6.37 22.11
N LEU A 280 3.17 7.45 21.86
CA LEU A 280 2.39 7.57 20.63
C LEU A 280 3.34 7.74 19.43
N PRO A 281 3.16 6.97 18.33
CA PRO A 281 3.95 7.12 17.12
C PRO A 281 3.60 8.38 16.30
N GLY A 282 2.38 8.88 16.45
CA GLY A 282 1.91 10.11 15.81
C GLY A 282 2.48 11.38 16.46
N ILE A 283 2.33 12.51 15.78
CA ILE A 283 2.67 13.85 16.30
C ILE A 283 1.43 14.75 16.30
N ASN A 284 1.52 15.87 17.02
CA ASN A 284 0.55 16.95 16.88
C ASN A 284 0.74 17.68 15.53
N LEU A 285 -0.25 17.62 14.63
CA LEU A 285 -0.22 18.29 13.32
C LEU A 285 -0.36 19.82 13.40
N LEU A 286 -0.64 20.37 14.59
CA LEU A 286 -0.62 21.81 14.85
C LEU A 286 0.76 22.30 15.34
N ASP A 287 1.69 21.38 15.63
CA ASP A 287 3.06 21.70 16.02
C ASP A 287 3.97 21.80 14.78
N ALA A 288 4.34 23.02 14.42
CA ALA A 288 5.20 23.31 13.28
C ALA A 288 6.61 22.71 13.40
N ALA A 289 7.15 22.62 14.63
CA ALA A 289 8.47 22.03 14.86
C ALA A 289 8.43 20.52 14.65
N ALA A 290 7.41 19.85 15.18
CA ALA A 290 7.21 18.42 14.97
C ALA A 290 7.01 18.07 13.48
N LEU A 291 6.22 18.86 12.75
CA LEU A 291 6.02 18.70 11.31
C LEU A 291 7.34 18.83 10.53
N THR A 292 8.15 19.84 10.85
CA THR A 292 9.45 20.09 10.19
C THR A 292 10.47 19.00 10.50
N ALA A 293 10.44 18.45 11.72
CA ALA A 293 11.35 17.40 12.16
C ALA A 293 11.04 16.04 11.52
N ARG A 294 9.77 15.77 11.17
CA ARG A 294 9.38 14.48 10.59
C ARG A 294 9.92 14.30 9.17
N ARG A 295 10.78 13.30 8.99
CA ARG A 295 11.34 12.91 7.69
C ARG A 295 10.72 11.66 7.09
N GLN A 296 10.04 10.86 7.89
CA GLN A 296 9.63 9.53 7.50
C GLN A 296 8.36 9.09 8.26
N ILE A 297 7.51 8.33 7.58
CA ILE A 297 6.36 7.64 8.17
C ILE A 297 6.38 6.16 7.79
N PHE A 298 5.73 5.34 8.59
CA PHE A 298 5.68 3.88 8.43
C PHE A 298 4.23 3.40 8.46
N GLY A 299 4.02 2.21 7.93
CA GLY A 299 2.79 1.46 8.11
C GLY A 299 2.92 0.03 7.63
N GLU A 300 1.82 -0.71 7.80
CA GLU A 300 1.76 -2.15 7.68
C GLU A 300 0.38 -2.56 7.17
N CYS A 301 0.36 -3.47 6.22
CA CYS A 301 -0.87 -4.04 5.67
C CYS A 301 -0.93 -5.51 6.05
N PHE A 302 -2.09 -5.95 6.51
CA PHE A 302 -2.35 -7.30 6.98
C PHE A 302 -3.46 -7.94 6.15
N THR A 303 -3.69 -9.23 6.39
CA THR A 303 -4.81 -9.98 5.82
C THR A 303 -6.15 -9.38 6.24
N HIS A 304 -7.18 -9.58 5.41
CA HIS A 304 -8.53 -9.13 5.74
C HIS A 304 -9.07 -9.86 6.98
N THR A 305 -8.98 -11.19 6.97
CA THR A 305 -9.31 -12.05 8.09
C THR A 305 -8.01 -12.47 8.77
N LEU A 306 -7.93 -12.32 10.09
CA LEU A 306 -6.72 -12.63 10.85
C LEU A 306 -6.40 -14.12 10.71
N VAL A 307 -5.11 -14.44 10.57
CA VAL A 307 -4.60 -15.82 10.67
C VAL A 307 -4.51 -16.23 12.14
N ASP A 308 -4.12 -15.28 12.99
CA ASP A 308 -3.95 -15.44 14.43
C ASP A 308 -4.29 -14.10 15.10
N ILE A 309 -5.09 -14.14 16.17
CA ILE A 309 -5.55 -12.92 16.87
C ILE A 309 -4.46 -12.40 17.82
N ASP A 310 -3.63 -13.29 18.35
CA ASP A 310 -2.64 -12.96 19.38
C ASP A 310 -1.25 -12.68 18.78
N ASP A 311 -0.98 -13.17 17.56
CA ASP A 311 0.24 -12.91 16.81
C ASP A 311 -0.01 -12.11 15.50
N PRO A 312 0.13 -10.76 15.54
CA PRO A 312 0.04 -9.89 14.36
C PRO A 312 0.93 -10.31 13.20
N GLY A 313 2.10 -10.89 13.48
CA GLY A 313 3.10 -11.26 12.48
C GLY A 313 2.57 -12.28 11.47
N ARG A 314 1.68 -13.18 11.91
CA ARG A 314 1.09 -14.22 11.05
C ARG A 314 0.08 -13.67 10.05
N SER A 315 -0.47 -12.50 10.33
CA SER A 315 -1.41 -11.81 9.43
C SER A 315 -0.71 -10.76 8.55
N LEU A 316 0.59 -10.51 8.73
CA LEU A 316 1.30 -9.44 8.02
C LEU A 316 1.51 -9.78 6.55
N MET A 317 1.20 -8.83 5.67
CA MET A 317 1.40 -8.98 4.22
C MET A 317 2.47 -8.04 3.68
N TRP A 318 2.48 -6.78 4.14
CA TRP A 318 3.45 -5.78 3.72
C TRP A 318 3.81 -4.83 4.84
N ARG A 319 5.06 -4.37 4.82
CA ARG A 319 5.51 -3.16 5.51
C ARG A 319 5.76 -2.09 4.46
N TRP A 320 5.50 -0.84 4.80
CA TRP A 320 5.82 0.26 3.90
C TRP A 320 6.33 1.46 4.68
N THR A 321 7.13 2.27 4.00
CA THR A 321 7.58 3.54 4.53
C THR A 321 7.68 4.58 3.44
N ILE A 322 7.42 5.83 3.80
CA ILE A 322 7.56 6.98 2.92
C ILE A 322 8.58 7.92 3.55
N ARG A 323 9.61 8.27 2.77
CA ARG A 323 10.63 9.25 3.11
C ARG A 323 10.84 10.15 1.90
N ASP A 324 10.68 11.45 2.10
CA ASP A 324 10.71 12.46 1.03
C ASP A 324 9.71 12.11 -0.10
N ARG A 325 10.23 11.81 -1.30
CA ARG A 325 9.44 11.40 -2.49
C ARG A 325 9.40 9.89 -2.71
N TRP A 326 10.09 9.11 -1.87
CA TRP A 326 10.27 7.69 -2.06
C TRP A 326 9.33 6.89 -1.17
N LYS A 327 8.78 5.82 -1.72
CA LYS A 327 8.03 4.81 -0.98
C LYS A 327 8.72 3.47 -1.14
N LEU A 328 9.11 2.86 -0.04
CA LEU A 328 9.56 1.47 -0.01
C LEU A 328 8.39 0.60 0.46
N VAL A 329 8.10 -0.46 -0.28
CA VAL A 329 7.15 -1.50 0.10
C VAL A 329 7.91 -2.81 0.18
N VAL A 330 7.85 -3.45 1.34
CA VAL A 330 8.51 -4.73 1.62
C VAL A 330 7.44 -5.76 1.92
N PRO A 331 7.26 -6.79 1.08
CA PRO A 331 6.35 -7.90 1.41
C PRO A 331 6.87 -8.67 2.63
N ALA A 332 5.95 -9.25 3.41
CA ALA A 332 6.32 -10.21 4.44
C ALA A 332 7.04 -11.41 3.78
N PRO A 333 8.06 -11.98 4.44
CA PRO A 333 8.72 -13.19 3.95
C PRO A 333 7.72 -14.33 3.85
N ALA A 334 7.90 -15.20 2.84
CA ALA A 334 7.13 -16.43 2.70
C ALA A 334 7.79 -17.54 3.53
N ASP A 335 7.94 -17.35 4.83
CA ASP A 335 8.64 -18.30 5.71
C ASP A 335 7.73 -19.42 6.20
N GLY A 336 7.25 -20.29 5.30
CA GLY A 336 6.86 -21.69 5.56
C GLY A 336 5.83 -22.04 6.65
N ALA A 337 5.35 -21.10 7.49
CA ALA A 337 4.57 -21.36 8.70
C ALA A 337 3.24 -20.56 8.75
N GLY A 338 2.66 -20.31 7.58
CA GLY A 338 1.29 -19.82 7.48
C GLY A 338 1.10 -18.38 7.01
N ALA A 339 2.09 -17.79 6.31
CA ALA A 339 1.77 -16.69 5.42
C ALA A 339 0.75 -17.21 4.38
N PRO A 340 -0.51 -16.73 4.37
CA PRO A 340 -1.48 -17.23 3.41
C PRO A 340 -0.94 -16.99 2.01
N ALA A 341 -1.17 -17.95 1.12
CA ALA A 341 -0.88 -17.82 -0.30
C ALA A 341 -1.71 -16.65 -0.86
N TRP A 342 -1.22 -15.43 -0.71
CA TRP A 342 -1.88 -14.27 -1.25
C TRP A 342 -1.70 -14.33 -2.78
N GLU A 343 -2.83 -14.28 -3.49
CA GLU A 343 -2.89 -14.23 -4.96
C GLU A 343 -2.05 -15.28 -5.70
N GLY A 344 -1.96 -16.51 -5.20
CA GLY A 344 -1.23 -17.56 -5.91
C GLY A 344 0.26 -17.23 -6.12
N ARG A 345 0.86 -16.39 -5.26
CA ARG A 345 2.30 -16.15 -5.27
C ARG A 345 3.01 -17.46 -4.95
N LEU A 346 3.68 -18.01 -5.95
CA LEU A 346 4.65 -19.08 -5.79
C LEU A 346 5.83 -18.55 -4.97
N PRO A 347 6.51 -19.41 -4.19
CA PRO A 347 7.74 -19.02 -3.49
C PRO A 347 8.76 -18.47 -4.48
N ASP A 348 9.76 -17.73 -3.99
CA ASP A 348 10.84 -17.25 -4.86
C ASP A 348 11.47 -18.46 -5.59
N PRO A 349 11.88 -18.33 -6.86
CA PRO A 349 12.21 -19.47 -7.70
C PRO A 349 13.53 -20.15 -7.34
N GLU A 350 14.39 -19.52 -6.53
CA GLU A 350 15.67 -20.07 -6.10
C GLU A 350 15.63 -20.64 -4.67
N GLY A 351 16.15 -21.85 -4.49
CA GLY A 351 16.32 -22.50 -3.18
C GLY A 351 17.12 -21.63 -2.20
N CYS A 352 18.20 -21.00 -2.68
CA CYS A 352 19.02 -20.07 -1.89
C CYS A 352 18.32 -18.76 -1.48
N THR A 353 17.10 -18.51 -1.98
CA THR A 353 16.21 -17.42 -1.53
C THR A 353 15.12 -17.88 -0.55
N GLY A 354 15.16 -19.15 -0.11
CA GLY A 354 14.24 -19.71 0.88
C GLY A 354 13.17 -20.61 0.29
N SER A 355 13.25 -20.93 -1.00
CA SER A 355 12.30 -21.84 -1.66
C SER A 355 12.54 -23.29 -1.27
N THR A 356 11.49 -23.98 -0.82
CA THR A 356 11.50 -25.45 -0.65
C THR A 356 10.81 -26.18 -1.80
N PHE A 357 10.17 -25.43 -2.71
CA PHE A 357 9.41 -25.98 -3.83
C PHE A 357 10.26 -26.19 -5.08
N TYR A 358 11.05 -25.17 -5.46
CA TYR A 358 11.92 -25.25 -6.65
C TYR A 358 13.29 -25.84 -6.30
N ARG A 359 13.80 -26.72 -7.16
CA ARG A 359 15.14 -27.33 -7.02
C ARG A 359 16.16 -26.58 -7.86
N THR A 360 17.11 -25.89 -7.23
CA THR A 360 18.15 -25.10 -7.91
C THR A 360 19.58 -25.44 -7.45
N PRO A 361 19.99 -26.73 -7.44
CA PRO A 361 21.21 -27.17 -6.76
C PRO A 361 22.49 -26.45 -7.22
N ALA A 362 22.59 -26.08 -8.50
CA ALA A 362 23.75 -25.35 -9.01
C ALA A 362 23.80 -23.88 -8.55
N ILE A 363 22.64 -23.20 -8.47
CA ILE A 363 22.55 -21.83 -7.95
C ILE A 363 22.77 -21.84 -6.44
N ASP A 364 22.26 -22.87 -5.75
CA ASP A 364 22.43 -23.03 -4.31
C ASP A 364 23.90 -23.28 -3.94
N ALA A 365 24.59 -24.12 -4.71
CA ALA A 365 26.03 -24.34 -4.56
C ALA A 365 26.85 -23.06 -4.82
N LEU A 366 26.50 -22.29 -5.87
CA LEU A 366 27.14 -20.99 -6.14
C LEU A 366 26.93 -20.01 -4.98
N ALA A 367 25.71 -19.93 -4.46
CA ALA A 367 25.38 -19.07 -3.33
C ALA A 367 26.11 -19.50 -2.04
N ALA A 368 26.30 -20.80 -1.82
CA ALA A 368 27.01 -21.35 -0.67
C ALA A 368 28.53 -21.14 -0.75
N ALA A 369 29.11 -21.22 -1.95
CA ALA A 369 30.54 -21.02 -2.17
C ALA A 369 30.94 -19.54 -2.36
N GLY A 370 29.97 -18.65 -2.52
CA GLY A 370 30.19 -17.24 -2.86
C GLY A 370 29.60 -16.25 -1.85
N MET A 371 29.43 -15.01 -2.31
CA MET A 371 28.77 -13.95 -1.56
C MET A 371 27.34 -13.77 -2.05
N ARG A 372 26.38 -13.75 -1.12
CA ARG A 372 24.96 -13.57 -1.40
C ARG A 372 24.43 -12.27 -0.81
N PHE A 373 23.82 -11.44 -1.65
CA PHE A 373 23.08 -10.25 -1.22
C PHE A 373 21.59 -10.58 -1.12
N THR A 374 21.04 -10.58 0.10
CA THR A 374 19.64 -10.96 0.36
C THR A 374 18.64 -9.84 0.09
N ARG A 375 19.12 -8.63 -0.23
CA ARG A 375 18.32 -7.45 -0.58
C ARG A 375 18.87 -6.80 -1.85
N ALA A 376 18.88 -7.58 -2.93
CA ALA A 376 19.34 -7.15 -4.26
C ALA A 376 18.14 -6.92 -5.17
N TYR A 377 18.00 -5.71 -5.70
CA TYR A 377 16.88 -5.31 -6.56
C TYR A 377 17.38 -4.97 -7.96
N ALA A 378 16.68 -5.43 -8.99
CA ALA A 378 16.95 -4.99 -10.35
C ALA A 378 16.70 -3.49 -10.48
N ALA A 379 17.57 -2.79 -11.22
CA ALA A 379 17.42 -1.35 -11.46
C ALA A 379 16.13 -0.99 -12.22
N CYS A 380 15.53 -1.96 -12.93
CA CYS A 380 14.23 -1.84 -13.58
C CYS A 380 13.53 -3.22 -13.70
N PRO A 381 12.20 -3.32 -13.60
CA PRO A 381 11.48 -4.58 -13.85
C PRO A 381 11.34 -4.91 -15.36
N VAL A 382 12.32 -4.51 -16.20
CA VAL A 382 12.37 -4.78 -17.64
C VAL A 382 13.81 -5.13 -18.05
N CYS A 383 13.98 -6.06 -18.99
CA CYS A 383 15.29 -6.65 -19.30
C CYS A 383 16.32 -5.66 -19.88
N SER A 384 16.00 -4.88 -20.92
CA SER A 384 16.93 -3.91 -21.53
C SER A 384 17.47 -2.87 -20.54
N PRO A 385 16.64 -2.10 -19.80
CA PRO A 385 17.13 -1.13 -18.84
C PRO A 385 18.00 -1.76 -17.74
N THR A 386 17.63 -2.95 -17.26
CA THR A 386 18.45 -3.67 -16.27
C THR A 386 19.79 -4.13 -16.83
N ARG A 387 19.84 -4.62 -18.08
CA ARG A 387 21.11 -4.96 -18.73
C ARG A 387 22.00 -3.73 -18.92
N ALA A 388 21.42 -2.60 -19.34
CA ALA A 388 22.14 -1.34 -19.49
C ALA A 388 22.77 -0.92 -18.16
N ALA A 389 22.00 -1.01 -17.07
CA ALA A 389 22.50 -0.74 -15.73
C ALA A 389 23.59 -1.71 -15.27
N LEU A 390 23.48 -3.00 -15.59
CA LEU A 390 24.48 -4.01 -15.23
C LEU A 390 25.81 -3.77 -15.94
N VAL A 391 25.81 -3.42 -17.23
CA VAL A 391 27.06 -3.26 -17.99
C VAL A 391 27.69 -1.88 -17.81
N THR A 392 26.93 -0.84 -17.47
CA THR A 392 27.45 0.54 -17.29
C THR A 392 27.61 0.97 -15.83
N GLY A 393 26.94 0.28 -14.89
CA GLY A 393 26.81 0.74 -13.50
C GLY A 393 25.88 1.95 -13.31
N ARG A 394 25.17 2.40 -14.35
CA ARG A 394 24.34 3.62 -14.32
C ARG A 394 22.86 3.30 -14.19
N HIS A 395 22.11 4.22 -13.56
CA HIS A 395 20.66 4.09 -13.48
C HIS A 395 20.04 4.15 -14.90
N PRO A 396 19.04 3.31 -15.24
CA PRO A 396 18.48 3.27 -16.59
C PRO A 396 18.00 4.63 -17.12
N ALA A 397 17.43 5.46 -16.25
CA ALA A 397 17.02 6.84 -16.56
C ALA A 397 18.18 7.76 -16.98
N ARG A 398 19.41 7.54 -16.50
CA ARG A 398 20.61 8.30 -16.90
C ARG A 398 21.19 7.81 -18.22
N VAL A 399 21.07 6.51 -18.49
CA VAL A 399 21.48 5.91 -19.77
C VAL A 399 20.49 6.28 -20.89
N GLY A 400 19.25 6.63 -20.54
CA GLY A 400 18.19 6.91 -21.51
C GLY A 400 17.50 5.65 -22.05
N ILE A 401 17.82 4.46 -21.51
CA ILE A 401 17.13 3.20 -21.82
C ILE A 401 16.18 2.92 -20.66
N THR A 402 14.88 3.13 -20.85
CA THR A 402 13.86 2.97 -19.79
C THR A 402 12.77 1.93 -20.14
N ASN A 403 12.84 1.34 -21.33
CA ASN A 403 11.86 0.39 -21.83
C ASN A 403 12.52 -0.75 -22.63
N PHE A 404 11.70 -1.72 -23.03
CA PHE A 404 12.05 -2.85 -23.88
C PHE A 404 12.42 -2.37 -25.30
N LEU A 405 13.66 -2.63 -25.74
CA LEU A 405 14.21 -2.00 -26.96
C LEU A 405 13.58 -2.46 -28.28
N VAL A 406 13.16 -3.72 -28.38
CA VAL A 406 12.67 -4.32 -29.63
C VAL A 406 11.14 -4.28 -29.78
N GLY A 407 10.45 -3.49 -28.96
CA GLY A 407 9.00 -3.36 -29.07
C GLY A 407 8.45 -2.14 -28.35
N ASN A 408 7.40 -1.56 -28.91
CA ASN A 408 6.69 -0.48 -28.25
C ASN A 408 5.71 -1.09 -27.23
N ARG A 409 6.19 -1.41 -26.02
CA ARG A 409 5.32 -1.92 -24.95
C ARG A 409 4.34 -0.79 -24.58
N ARG A 410 3.18 -0.78 -25.24
CA ARG A 410 2.11 0.19 -25.00
C ARG A 410 1.45 -0.15 -23.67
N GLY A 411 1.65 0.73 -22.69
CA GLY A 411 0.87 0.73 -21.46
C GLY A 411 -0.45 1.49 -21.67
N LYS A 412 -1.18 1.73 -20.58
CA LYS A 412 -2.32 2.67 -20.58
C LYS A 412 -1.91 4.12 -20.89
N LEU A 413 -0.62 4.43 -20.72
CA LEU A 413 0.01 5.71 -21.04
C LEU A 413 1.05 5.51 -22.15
N LEU A 414 1.29 6.55 -22.94
CA LEU A 414 2.38 6.58 -23.91
C LEU A 414 3.73 6.52 -23.16
N PRO A 415 4.69 5.70 -23.61
CA PRO A 415 6.03 5.72 -23.03
C PRO A 415 6.70 7.07 -23.34
N ALA A 416 7.49 7.59 -22.40
CA ALA A 416 8.42 8.68 -22.68
C ALA A 416 9.45 8.23 -23.72
N ASP A 417 10.07 9.17 -24.43
CA ASP A 417 11.15 8.86 -25.37
C ASP A 417 12.32 8.15 -24.66
N TYR A 418 12.90 7.16 -25.33
CA TYR A 418 14.01 6.36 -24.84
C TYR A 418 14.92 5.93 -26.00
N LEU A 419 16.17 5.62 -25.68
CA LEU A 419 17.17 5.18 -26.65
C LEU A 419 16.94 3.72 -27.01
N HIS A 420 17.17 3.38 -28.29
CA HIS A 420 16.92 2.05 -28.86
C HIS A 420 18.17 1.16 -28.95
N ALA A 421 19.33 1.67 -28.49
CA ALA A 421 20.57 0.94 -28.32
C ALA A 421 21.37 1.58 -27.17
N LEU A 422 22.34 0.84 -26.63
CA LEU A 422 23.31 1.39 -25.69
C LEU A 422 24.14 2.47 -26.41
N PRO A 423 24.22 3.70 -25.88
CA PRO A 423 24.99 4.75 -26.54
C PRO A 423 26.48 4.45 -26.53
N ASP A 424 27.18 4.77 -27.63
CA ASP A 424 28.64 4.64 -27.73
C ASP A 424 29.39 5.49 -26.68
N ALA A 425 28.75 6.54 -26.16
CA ALA A 425 29.31 7.38 -25.11
C ALA A 425 29.30 6.73 -23.71
N GLU A 426 28.55 5.65 -23.52
CA GLU A 426 28.51 4.93 -22.25
C GLU A 426 29.67 3.94 -22.14
N VAL A 427 30.47 4.09 -21.08
CA VAL A 427 31.59 3.18 -20.79
C VAL A 427 31.07 1.96 -20.05
N THR A 428 31.37 0.78 -20.57
CA THR A 428 30.98 -0.50 -19.96
C THR A 428 32.07 -1.11 -19.10
N VAL A 429 31.66 -1.97 -18.16
CA VAL A 429 32.56 -2.80 -17.36
C VAL A 429 33.46 -3.69 -18.23
N ALA A 430 32.97 -4.13 -19.39
CA ALA A 430 33.75 -4.91 -20.33
C ALA A 430 34.87 -4.07 -20.97
N GLU A 431 34.61 -2.82 -21.35
CA GLU A 431 35.66 -1.91 -21.84
C GLU A 431 36.73 -1.65 -20.79
N LEU A 432 36.32 -1.40 -19.54
CA LEU A 432 37.25 -1.17 -18.43
C LEU A 432 38.11 -2.41 -18.13
N LEU A 433 37.51 -3.60 -18.09
CA LEU A 433 38.24 -4.85 -17.84
C LEU A 433 39.18 -5.22 -19.00
N LYS A 434 38.74 -4.98 -20.24
CA LYS A 434 39.58 -5.14 -21.43
C LYS A 434 40.79 -4.21 -21.37
N ALA A 435 40.60 -2.95 -21.01
CA ALA A 435 41.71 -2.00 -20.82
C ALA A 435 42.67 -2.45 -19.70
N GLY A 436 42.15 -3.14 -18.68
CA GLY A 436 42.93 -3.79 -17.62
C GLY A 436 43.52 -5.16 -17.98
N GLY A 437 43.56 -5.54 -19.26
CA GLY A 437 44.20 -6.78 -19.73
C GLY A 437 43.37 -8.06 -19.58
N HIS A 438 42.07 -7.95 -19.26
CA HIS A 438 41.20 -9.13 -19.20
C HIS A 438 40.71 -9.51 -20.59
N ALA A 439 40.60 -10.81 -20.86
CA ALA A 439 39.79 -11.29 -21.97
C ALA A 439 38.30 -11.08 -21.66
N THR A 440 37.50 -10.62 -22.62
CA THR A 440 36.07 -10.32 -22.39
C THR A 440 35.17 -11.10 -23.34
N GLY A 441 34.17 -11.78 -22.78
CA GLY A 441 33.23 -12.62 -23.51
C GLY A 441 31.78 -12.40 -23.11
N VAL A 442 30.85 -12.40 -24.07
CA VAL A 442 29.39 -12.42 -23.82
C VAL A 442 28.69 -13.58 -24.52
N PHE A 443 27.88 -14.32 -23.77
CA PHE A 443 27.23 -15.54 -24.25
C PHE A 443 25.74 -15.52 -23.91
N GLY A 444 24.90 -15.31 -24.93
CA GLY A 444 23.45 -15.17 -24.80
C GLY A 444 22.96 -13.75 -25.06
N LYS A 445 21.75 -13.45 -24.59
CA LYS A 445 20.96 -12.25 -24.94
C LYS A 445 21.67 -10.92 -24.66
N TRP A 446 22.15 -10.24 -25.71
CA TRP A 446 22.69 -8.88 -25.63
C TRP A 446 21.59 -7.86 -25.30
N HIS A 447 20.65 -7.66 -26.23
CA HIS A 447 19.44 -6.88 -26.06
C HIS A 447 19.65 -5.47 -25.50
N LEU A 448 20.71 -4.84 -26.02
CA LEU A 448 21.14 -3.45 -25.81
C LEU A 448 21.46 -2.78 -27.15
N GLY A 449 20.77 -3.20 -28.22
CA GLY A 449 21.02 -2.77 -29.59
C GLY A 449 21.38 -3.95 -30.51
N PRO A 450 21.75 -3.65 -31.76
CA PRO A 450 22.20 -4.64 -32.72
C PRO A 450 23.38 -5.49 -32.23
N PRO A 451 23.45 -6.80 -32.58
CA PRO A 451 24.53 -7.70 -32.14
C PRO A 451 25.93 -7.26 -32.55
N GLN A 452 26.07 -6.55 -33.69
CA GLN A 452 27.35 -6.04 -34.17
C GLN A 452 27.97 -4.97 -33.24
N ASP A 453 27.16 -4.36 -32.37
CA ASP A 453 27.64 -3.31 -31.46
C ASP A 453 28.30 -3.87 -30.21
N VAL A 454 28.14 -5.17 -29.94
CA VAL A 454 28.73 -5.87 -28.78
C VAL A 454 30.25 -5.64 -28.67
N ALA A 455 30.96 -5.69 -29.80
CA ALA A 455 32.40 -5.49 -29.83
C ALA A 455 32.82 -4.04 -29.52
N ARG A 456 31.96 -3.06 -29.87
CA ARG A 456 32.18 -1.64 -29.54
C ARG A 456 32.09 -1.41 -28.04
N HIS A 457 31.24 -2.17 -27.35
CA HIS A 457 31.10 -2.17 -25.90
C HIS A 457 32.03 -3.17 -25.19
N GLY A 458 33.24 -3.35 -25.72
CA GLY A 458 34.34 -3.98 -25.01
C GLY A 458 34.36 -5.52 -24.98
N PHE A 459 33.38 -6.22 -25.54
CA PHE A 459 33.39 -7.69 -25.59
C PHE A 459 34.15 -8.23 -26.81
N GLN A 460 35.25 -8.94 -26.60
CA GLN A 460 36.10 -9.50 -27.67
C GLN A 460 35.51 -10.77 -28.29
N VAL A 461 34.82 -11.57 -27.49
CA VAL A 461 34.15 -12.79 -27.94
C VAL A 461 32.65 -12.68 -27.67
N ALA A 462 31.83 -13.00 -28.67
CA ALA A 462 30.38 -12.95 -28.55
C ALA A 462 29.73 -14.14 -29.25
N ALA A 463 28.78 -14.80 -28.59
CA ALA A 463 27.96 -15.83 -29.21
C ALA A 463 26.53 -15.83 -28.64
N SER A 464 25.59 -16.33 -29.44
CA SER A 464 24.16 -16.38 -29.08
C SER A 464 23.53 -15.01 -28.74
N THR A 465 24.13 -13.90 -29.18
CA THR A 465 23.68 -12.53 -28.86
C THR A 465 22.40 -12.11 -29.54
N ASN A 466 22.01 -12.79 -30.62
CA ASN A 466 20.83 -12.51 -31.44
C ASN A 466 19.84 -13.67 -31.57
N VAL A 467 19.95 -14.71 -30.73
CA VAL A 467 19.02 -15.84 -30.83
C VAL A 467 17.68 -15.50 -30.17
N ALA A 468 16.58 -15.90 -30.81
CA ALA A 468 15.25 -15.66 -30.27
C ALA A 468 14.95 -16.66 -29.12
N PRO A 469 14.35 -16.22 -28.00
CA PRO A 469 13.85 -17.13 -26.99
C PRO A 469 12.89 -18.16 -27.60
N GLY A 470 13.05 -19.44 -27.27
CA GLY A 470 12.18 -20.51 -27.76
C GLY A 470 12.46 -20.99 -29.18
N SER A 471 13.50 -20.46 -29.85
CA SER A 471 13.89 -20.88 -31.20
C SER A 471 14.94 -21.99 -31.23
N GLY A 472 15.32 -22.53 -30.06
CA GLY A 472 16.27 -23.62 -29.95
C GLY A 472 15.66 -24.98 -30.32
N PRO A 473 16.49 -26.02 -30.45
CA PRO A 473 16.03 -27.38 -30.68
C PRO A 473 15.18 -27.90 -29.49
N PRO A 474 14.36 -28.96 -29.65
CA PRO A 474 13.50 -29.48 -28.59
C PRO A 474 14.21 -29.83 -27.27
N ASP A 475 15.48 -30.22 -27.33
CA ASP A 475 16.31 -30.59 -26.18
C ASP A 475 17.11 -29.40 -25.59
N ASP A 476 17.03 -28.22 -26.20
CA ASP A 476 17.56 -26.95 -25.69
C ASP A 476 16.74 -25.74 -26.21
N PRO A 477 15.42 -25.69 -25.94
CA PRO A 477 14.52 -24.76 -26.63
C PRO A 477 14.84 -23.28 -26.34
N MET A 478 15.53 -23.01 -25.23
CA MET A 478 15.94 -21.67 -24.79
C MET A 478 17.44 -21.40 -25.00
N HIS A 479 18.15 -22.25 -25.74
CA HIS A 479 19.60 -22.17 -25.99
C HIS A 479 20.48 -22.19 -24.73
N GLY A 480 19.95 -22.65 -23.60
CA GLY A 480 20.65 -22.63 -22.31
C GLY A 480 21.89 -23.51 -22.31
N ARG A 481 21.83 -24.71 -22.91
CA ARG A 481 22.99 -25.61 -23.04
C ARG A 481 24.01 -25.06 -24.03
N ALA A 482 23.55 -24.52 -25.16
CA ALA A 482 24.44 -23.90 -26.15
C ALA A 482 25.23 -22.73 -25.54
N ILE A 483 24.54 -21.82 -24.83
CA ILE A 483 25.16 -20.68 -24.13
C ILE A 483 26.17 -21.17 -23.08
N ALA A 484 25.81 -22.17 -22.27
CA ALA A 484 26.71 -22.71 -21.25
C ALA A 484 27.98 -23.32 -21.87
N ARG A 485 27.87 -24.06 -22.98
CA ARG A 485 29.03 -24.63 -23.69
C ARG A 485 29.94 -23.55 -24.27
N GLN A 486 29.37 -22.49 -24.85
CA GLN A 486 30.13 -21.38 -25.42
C GLN A 486 30.88 -20.61 -24.32
N ALA A 487 30.23 -20.36 -23.19
CA ALA A 487 30.86 -19.73 -22.04
C ALA A 487 31.98 -20.61 -21.45
N ALA A 488 31.77 -21.92 -21.32
CA ALA A 488 32.79 -22.86 -20.85
C ALA A 488 34.01 -22.89 -21.77
N ALA A 489 33.81 -22.96 -23.09
CA ALA A 489 34.90 -22.93 -24.06
C ALA A 489 35.72 -21.62 -24.01
N PHE A 490 35.06 -20.49 -23.76
CA PHE A 490 35.74 -19.22 -23.54
C PHE A 490 36.59 -19.24 -22.27
N ILE A 491 36.04 -19.76 -21.17
CA ILE A 491 36.77 -19.89 -19.89
C ILE A 491 37.98 -20.81 -20.07
N GLU A 492 37.82 -21.96 -20.74
CA GLU A 492 38.91 -22.91 -20.98
C GLU A 492 40.03 -22.33 -21.85
N SER A 493 39.68 -21.60 -22.91
CA SER A 493 40.66 -20.96 -23.81
C SER A 493 41.42 -19.79 -23.18
N HIS A 494 40.91 -19.24 -22.07
CA HIS A 494 41.52 -18.10 -21.36
C HIS A 494 41.91 -18.46 -19.91
N ARG A 495 42.02 -19.75 -19.58
CA ARG A 495 42.27 -20.25 -18.21
C ARG A 495 43.55 -19.75 -17.56
N ASP A 496 44.55 -19.38 -18.36
CA ASP A 496 45.88 -18.94 -17.89
C ASP A 496 45.97 -17.43 -17.68
N GLY A 497 44.89 -16.68 -17.98
CA GLY A 497 44.82 -15.23 -17.81
C GLY A 497 43.50 -14.78 -17.14
N PRO A 498 43.41 -13.51 -16.73
CA PRO A 498 42.17 -12.99 -16.18
C PRO A 498 41.13 -12.82 -17.29
N PHE A 499 39.86 -13.16 -17.00
CA PHE A 499 38.76 -13.01 -17.95
C PHE A 499 37.50 -12.44 -17.29
N PHE A 500 36.65 -11.85 -18.12
CA PHE A 500 35.30 -11.43 -17.78
C PHE A 500 34.30 -12.16 -18.68
N CYS A 501 33.50 -13.04 -18.10
CA CYS A 501 32.50 -13.83 -18.81
C CYS A 501 31.09 -13.37 -18.41
N TYR A 502 30.39 -12.69 -19.32
CA TYR A 502 29.01 -12.26 -19.12
C TYR A 502 28.05 -13.26 -19.76
N VAL A 503 27.18 -13.91 -18.96
CA VAL A 503 26.31 -15.01 -19.41
C VAL A 503 24.81 -14.66 -19.29
N PRO A 504 24.27 -13.80 -20.16
CA PRO A 504 22.86 -13.42 -20.14
C PRO A 504 21.92 -14.48 -20.77
N THR A 505 21.30 -15.33 -19.96
CA THR A 505 20.41 -16.41 -20.46
C THR A 505 19.03 -15.93 -20.95
N HIS A 506 18.33 -16.79 -21.71
CA HIS A 506 16.99 -16.52 -22.26
C HIS A 506 15.85 -17.17 -21.44
N SER A 507 16.14 -18.11 -20.54
CA SER A 507 15.21 -19.14 -20.00
C SER A 507 13.93 -18.65 -19.32
N VAL A 508 13.82 -17.37 -18.95
CA VAL A 508 12.63 -16.77 -18.31
C VAL A 508 11.80 -15.89 -19.25
N HIS A 509 12.10 -15.90 -20.56
CA HIS A 509 11.38 -15.10 -21.56
C HIS A 509 10.30 -15.89 -22.27
N VAL A 510 9.26 -15.19 -22.72
CA VAL A 510 8.23 -15.76 -23.59
C VAL A 510 8.76 -16.00 -25.01
N PRO A 511 8.32 -17.07 -25.69
CA PRO A 511 7.43 -18.13 -25.19
C PRO A 511 8.11 -18.99 -24.11
N LEU A 512 7.36 -19.36 -23.07
CA LEU A 512 7.85 -20.25 -22.02
C LEU A 512 7.97 -21.66 -22.60
N LYS A 513 9.20 -22.16 -22.73
CA LYS A 513 9.48 -23.53 -23.21
C LYS A 513 10.44 -24.23 -22.26
N ALA A 514 10.12 -25.46 -21.91
CA ALA A 514 10.99 -26.37 -21.19
C ALA A 514 11.39 -27.54 -22.10
N ARG A 515 12.47 -28.23 -21.75
CA ARG A 515 12.78 -29.51 -22.39
C ARG A 515 11.69 -30.52 -22.00
N VAL A 516 11.39 -31.44 -22.91
CA VAL A 516 10.35 -32.46 -22.70
C VAL A 516 10.65 -33.34 -21.48
N ASP A 517 11.91 -33.60 -21.15
CA ASP A 517 12.30 -34.41 -19.98
C ASP A 517 12.08 -33.70 -18.63
N LEU A 518 11.68 -32.43 -18.64
CA LEU A 518 11.40 -31.62 -17.44
C LEU A 518 9.91 -31.28 -17.28
N LEU A 519 9.05 -31.78 -18.19
CA LEU A 519 7.59 -31.66 -18.17
C LEU A 519 6.97 -33.01 -17.84
#